data_AF-A0A5K3FWJ2-F1
#
_entry.id   AF-A0A5K3FWJ2-F1
#
_cell.length_a   1.000
_cell.length_b   1.000
_cell.length_c   1.000
_cell.angle_alpha   90.00
_cell.angle_beta   90.00
_cell.angle_gamma   90.00
#
_symmetry.space_group_name_H-M   'P 1'
#
loop_
_entity.id
_entity.type
_entity.pdbx_description
1 polymer ?
#
loop_
_entity_poly.entity_id
_entity_poly.type
_entity_poly.pdbx_seq_one_letter_code
_entity_poly.pdbx_strand_id
1 'polypeptide(L)'
;IIGNLNDTYKNQKDLYNYDTNTCTFSCYYFKTMVWSQTTAVGCTIEDCQNSGILRTACIYKPGKFDPPDRPYEKGQSCTKCPTGSACYRNQCENSLITVPTNSSATNTSTLQILPSLFLIL
;
A
#
# COMPACT_ATOMS: atom_id res chain seq x y z
N ILE A 1 -2.09 -10.65 3.64
CA ILE A 1 -1.27 -11.27 2.57
C ILE A 1 -2.24 -11.73 1.50
N ILE A 2 -2.03 -11.33 0.25
CA ILE A 2 -2.92 -11.64 -0.88
C ILE A 2 -2.10 -12.04 -2.09
N GLY A 3 -2.62 -12.91 -2.95
CA GLY A 3 -1.90 -13.36 -4.16
C GLY A 3 -1.75 -12.23 -5.18
N ASN A 4 -2.87 -11.58 -5.51
CA ASN A 4 -2.91 -10.46 -6.44
C ASN A 4 -3.69 -9.28 -5.84
N LEU A 5 -2.99 -8.15 -5.64
CA LEU A 5 -3.56 -6.92 -5.08
C LEU A 5 -4.67 -6.34 -5.96
N ASN A 6 -4.44 -6.28 -7.27
CA ASN A 6 -5.35 -5.68 -8.23
C ASN A 6 -6.62 -6.51 -8.40
N ASP A 7 -6.49 -7.83 -8.48
CA ASP A 7 -7.66 -8.72 -8.62
C ASP A 7 -8.50 -8.69 -7.34
N THR A 8 -7.84 -8.71 -6.17
CA THR A 8 -8.53 -8.58 -4.87
C THR A 8 -9.28 -7.25 -4.78
N TYR A 9 -8.66 -6.15 -5.20
CA TYR A 9 -9.29 -4.83 -5.24
C TYR A 9 -10.55 -4.84 -6.11
N LYS A 10 -10.44 -5.29 -7.36
CA LYS A 10 -11.55 -5.30 -8.33
C LYS A 10 -12.72 -6.16 -7.83
N ASN A 11 -12.43 -7.39 -7.43
CA ASN A 11 -13.46 -8.32 -6.96
C ASN A 11 -14.21 -7.78 -5.75
N GLN A 12 -13.53 -7.15 -4.79
CA GLN A 12 -14.19 -6.62 -3.59
C GLN A 12 -14.87 -5.26 -3.81
N LYS A 13 -14.36 -4.43 -4.72
CA LYS A 13 -14.97 -3.15 -5.08
C LYS A 13 -16.40 -3.35 -5.58
N ASP A 14 -16.62 -4.36 -6.43
CA ASP A 14 -17.93 -4.62 -7.05
C ASP A 14 -18.96 -5.19 -6.04
N LEU A 15 -18.50 -5.68 -4.88
CA LEU A 15 -19.34 -6.23 -3.82
C LEU A 15 -19.77 -5.19 -2.78
N TYR A 16 -19.14 -4.01 -2.78
CA TYR A 16 -19.38 -2.96 -1.80
C TYR A 16 -20.34 -1.89 -2.32
N ASN A 17 -21.44 -1.67 -1.61
CA ASN A 17 -22.33 -0.55 -1.84
C ASN A 17 -22.01 0.61 -0.89
N TYR A 18 -21.52 1.72 -1.45
CA TYR A 18 -21.13 2.90 -0.67
C TYR A 18 -22.32 3.58 0.02
N ASP A 19 -23.46 3.70 -0.66
CA ASP A 19 -24.58 4.49 -0.18
C ASP A 19 -25.22 3.81 1.05
N THR A 20 -25.36 2.48 1.03
CA THR A 20 -25.84 1.69 2.17
C THR A 20 -24.74 1.28 3.15
N ASN A 21 -23.46 1.47 2.82
CA ASN A 21 -22.30 0.94 3.58
C ASN A 21 -22.39 -0.59 3.80
N THR A 22 -22.95 -1.32 2.84
CA THR A 22 -23.10 -2.78 2.92
C THR A 22 -22.16 -3.50 1.96
N CYS A 23 -21.81 -4.73 2.30
CA CYS A 23 -21.02 -5.62 1.47
C CYS A 23 -21.77 -6.93 1.28
N THR A 24 -21.86 -7.44 0.06
CA THR A 24 -22.56 -8.70 -0.23
C THR A 24 -21.79 -9.94 0.23
N PHE A 25 -20.46 -9.85 0.30
CA PHE A 25 -19.59 -10.86 0.89
C PHE A 25 -18.47 -10.21 1.71
N SER A 26 -17.24 -10.21 1.20
CA SER A 26 -16.06 -9.66 1.88
C SER A 26 -15.54 -8.45 1.12
N CYS A 27 -15.40 -7.32 1.83
CA CYS A 27 -14.94 -6.05 1.26
C CYS A 27 -13.79 -5.42 2.06
N TYR A 28 -13.25 -6.12 3.07
CA TYR A 28 -12.28 -5.51 4.00
C TYR A 28 -10.98 -5.10 3.31
N TYR A 29 -10.50 -5.81 2.28
CA TYR A 29 -9.31 -5.42 1.53
C TYR A 29 -9.58 -4.15 0.73
N PHE A 30 -10.70 -4.10 0.01
CA PHE A 30 -11.12 -2.89 -0.70
C PHE A 30 -11.26 -1.70 0.26
N LYS A 31 -12.01 -1.84 1.35
CA LYS A 31 -12.22 -0.77 2.33
C LYS A 31 -10.92 -0.31 2.98
N THR A 32 -9.99 -1.23 3.27
CA THR A 32 -8.66 -0.88 3.80
C THR A 32 -7.83 -0.12 2.78
N MET A 33 -7.80 -0.57 1.51
CA MET A 33 -7.04 0.07 0.44
C MET A 33 -7.50 1.50 0.14
N VAL A 34 -8.80 1.77 0.26
CA VAL A 34 -9.39 3.10 -0.01
C VAL A 34 -9.70 3.90 1.25
N TRP A 35 -9.14 3.50 2.41
CA TRP A 35 -9.37 4.17 3.68
C TRP A 35 -8.71 5.56 3.69
N SER A 36 -9.53 6.61 3.66
CA SER A 36 -9.13 8.01 3.51
C SER A 36 -8.22 8.55 4.64
N GLN A 37 -8.25 7.96 5.83
CA GLN A 37 -7.35 8.37 6.91
C GLN A 37 -5.93 7.81 6.73
N THR A 38 -5.74 6.84 5.84
CA THR A 38 -4.42 6.28 5.56
C THR A 38 -3.58 7.29 4.80
N THR A 39 -2.36 7.54 5.29
CA THR A 39 -1.41 8.50 4.71
C THR A 39 -0.13 7.85 4.17
N ALA A 40 0.15 6.61 4.56
CA ALA A 40 1.29 5.85 4.05
C ALA A 40 0.96 4.36 3.94
N VAL A 41 1.59 3.72 2.95
CA VAL A 41 1.53 2.28 2.72
C VAL A 41 2.93 1.76 2.42
N GLY A 42 3.27 0.60 2.96
CA GLY A 42 4.48 -0.14 2.62
C GLY A 42 4.12 -1.57 2.28
N CYS A 43 4.67 -2.11 1.19
CA CYS A 43 4.36 -3.47 0.74
C CYS A 43 5.64 -4.27 0.45
N THR A 44 5.54 -5.60 0.56
CA THR A 44 6.53 -6.56 0.08
C THR A 44 5.85 -7.64 -0.77
N ILE A 45 6.60 -8.23 -1.69
CA ILE A 45 6.18 -9.34 -2.56
C ILE A 45 7.21 -10.44 -2.41
N GLU A 46 6.77 -11.63 -2.00
CA GLU A 46 7.65 -12.76 -1.73
C GLU A 46 7.06 -14.07 -2.29
N ASP A 47 7.91 -14.97 -2.78
CA ASP A 47 7.53 -16.38 -2.97
C ASP A 47 7.63 -17.11 -1.63
N CYS A 48 6.48 -17.41 -1.04
CA CYS A 48 6.44 -18.10 0.22
C CYS A 48 6.72 -19.59 0.01
N GLN A 49 7.77 -20.10 0.68
CA GLN A 49 8.13 -21.53 0.69
C GLN A 49 8.52 -22.08 -0.69
N ASN A 50 9.06 -21.24 -1.59
CA ASN A 50 9.45 -21.65 -2.96
C ASN A 50 8.32 -22.36 -3.72
N SER A 51 7.09 -21.89 -3.53
CA SER A 51 5.89 -22.47 -4.11
C SER A 51 5.69 -22.07 -5.57
N GLY A 52 6.45 -21.09 -6.06
CA GLY A 52 6.22 -20.41 -7.33
C GLY A 52 5.06 -19.41 -7.27
N ILE A 53 4.42 -19.23 -6.11
CA ILE A 53 3.27 -18.33 -5.92
C ILE A 53 3.73 -17.09 -5.17
N LEU A 54 3.80 -15.97 -5.89
CA LEU A 54 4.07 -14.67 -5.29
C LEU A 54 2.91 -14.22 -4.40
N ARG A 55 3.26 -13.72 -3.21
CA ARG A 55 2.31 -13.17 -2.25
C ARG A 55 2.69 -11.75 -1.89
N THR A 56 1.70 -10.88 -1.92
CA THR A 56 1.83 -9.47 -1.53
C THR A 56 1.37 -9.26 -0.09
N ALA A 57 2.16 -8.59 0.73
CA ALA A 57 1.78 -8.09 2.04
C ALA A 57 1.91 -6.57 2.06
N CYS A 58 0.91 -5.86 2.56
CA CYS A 58 0.93 -4.40 2.71
C CYS A 58 0.55 -3.99 4.13
N ILE A 59 1.21 -2.96 4.65
CA ILE A 59 0.97 -2.32 5.94
C ILE A 59 0.55 -0.88 5.67
N TYR A 60 -0.49 -0.43 6.37
CA TYR A 60 -1.12 0.90 6.19
C TYR A 60 -0.93 1.73 7.46
N LYS A 61 -0.67 3.05 7.32
CA LYS A 61 -0.50 4.00 8.43
C LYS A 61 -1.31 5.29 8.21
N PRO A 62 -2.15 5.69 9.18
CA PRO A 62 -2.77 4.81 10.18
C PRO A 62 -3.48 3.66 9.47
N GLY A 63 -3.37 2.45 10.03
CA GLY A 63 -4.00 1.26 9.48
C GLY A 63 -5.33 0.99 10.16
N LYS A 64 -6.34 0.64 9.36
CA LYS A 64 -7.62 0.15 9.87
C LYS A 64 -8.00 -1.09 9.08
N PHE A 65 -7.89 -2.25 9.70
CA PHE A 65 -8.44 -3.48 9.15
C PHE A 65 -9.97 -3.45 9.26
N ASP A 66 -10.64 -3.79 8.17
CA ASP A 66 -12.11 -3.77 8.03
C ASP A 66 -12.77 -2.54 8.68
N PRO A 67 -12.54 -1.33 8.15
CA PRO A 67 -13.14 -0.12 8.69
C PRO A 67 -14.68 -0.26 8.74
N PRO A 68 -15.34 -0.01 9.89
CA PRO A 68 -16.80 -0.16 9.99
C PRO A 68 -17.54 0.92 9.18
N ASP A 69 -16.96 2.12 9.10
CA ASP A 69 -17.53 3.26 8.40
C ASP A 69 -17.26 3.24 6.89
N ARG A 70 -17.83 4.22 6.18
CA ARG A 70 -17.53 4.46 4.76
C ARG A 70 -16.05 4.80 4.59
N PRO A 71 -15.35 4.22 3.60
CA PRO A 71 -13.90 4.31 3.54
C PRO A 71 -13.37 5.72 3.25
N TYR A 72 -14.18 6.55 2.62
CA TYR A 72 -13.90 7.95 2.30
C TYR A 72 -15.20 8.73 2.31
N GLU A 73 -15.11 10.05 2.26
CA GLU A 73 -16.27 10.91 2.04
C GLU A 73 -16.52 11.12 0.53
N LYS A 74 -17.76 10.90 0.09
CA LYS A 74 -18.19 11.10 -1.30
C LYS A 74 -18.37 12.59 -1.57
N GLY A 75 -17.77 13.08 -2.66
CA GLY A 75 -17.84 14.47 -3.08
C GLY A 75 -16.82 14.77 -4.18
N GLN A 76 -16.69 16.05 -4.54
CA GLN A 76 -15.63 16.49 -5.44
C GLN A 76 -14.26 16.26 -4.77
N SER A 77 -13.35 15.62 -5.51
CA SER A 77 -12.02 15.29 -5.03
C SER A 77 -11.29 16.52 -4.47
N CYS A 78 -10.52 16.30 -3.42
CA CYS A 78 -9.66 17.29 -2.77
C CYS A 78 -10.34 18.50 -2.09
N THR A 79 -11.67 18.64 -2.16
CA THR A 79 -12.40 19.75 -1.51
C THR A 79 -12.29 19.79 0.01
N LYS A 80 -11.91 18.66 0.62
CA LYS A 80 -11.69 18.50 2.07
C LYS A 80 -10.26 18.09 2.43
N CYS A 81 -9.29 18.36 1.56
CA CYS A 81 -7.90 18.12 1.92
C CYS A 81 -7.46 19.03 3.09
N PRO A 82 -6.49 18.59 3.91
CA PRO A 82 -5.87 19.44 4.90
C PRO A 82 -5.27 20.71 4.27
N THR A 83 -5.37 21.84 4.98
CA THR A 83 -4.81 23.12 4.53
C THR A 83 -3.34 22.98 4.14
N GLY A 84 -2.98 23.49 2.95
CA GLY A 84 -1.61 23.41 2.42
C GLY A 84 -1.28 22.12 1.68
N SER A 85 -2.22 21.20 1.51
CA SER A 85 -2.05 20.02 0.64
C SER A 85 -2.28 20.39 -0.82
N ALA A 86 -1.50 19.79 -1.72
CA ALA A 86 -1.82 19.77 -3.14
C ALA A 86 -2.88 18.70 -3.44
N CYS A 87 -3.59 18.89 -4.55
CA CYS A 87 -4.42 17.83 -5.13
C CYS A 87 -3.63 17.16 -6.25
N TYR A 88 -3.19 15.93 -6.02
CA TYR A 88 -2.45 15.15 -7.01
C TYR A 88 -3.20 13.84 -7.29
N ARG A 89 -3.51 13.57 -8.57
CA ARG A 89 -4.28 12.39 -8.99
C ARG A 89 -5.53 12.14 -8.14
N ASN A 90 -6.30 13.20 -7.89
CA ASN A 90 -7.53 13.20 -7.08
C ASN A 90 -7.33 12.81 -5.59
N GLN A 91 -6.12 12.93 -5.06
CA GLN A 91 -5.76 12.64 -3.67
C GLN A 91 -5.06 13.84 -3.02
N CYS A 92 -5.16 13.92 -1.69
CA CYS A 92 -4.46 14.93 -0.91
C CYS A 92 -2.99 14.54 -0.80
N GLU A 93 -2.11 15.40 -1.31
CA GLU A 93 -0.66 15.22 -1.23
C GLU A 93 -0.08 16.31 -0.33
N ASN A 94 0.68 15.90 0.68
CA ASN A 94 1.38 16.84 1.54
C ASN A 94 2.54 17.47 0.75
N SER A 95 2.36 18.70 0.28
CA SER A 95 3.39 19.46 -0.44
C SER A 95 4.64 19.78 0.40
N LEU A 96 4.64 19.48 1.70
CA LEU A 96 5.75 19.75 2.63
C LEU A 96 6.80 18.64 2.71
N ILE A 97 6.55 17.47 2.10
CA ILE A 97 7.55 16.41 2.01
C ILE A 97 8.01 16.32 0.56
N THR A 98 8.90 17.23 0.17
CA THR A 98 9.83 16.92 -0.92
C THR A 98 10.72 15.79 -0.42
N VAL A 99 10.27 14.54 -0.52
CA VAL A 99 11.21 13.42 -0.46
C VAL A 99 12.14 13.66 -1.66
N PRO A 100 13.44 13.89 -1.47
CA PRO A 100 14.35 13.86 -2.60
C PRO A 100 14.20 12.46 -3.18
N THR A 101 13.55 12.37 -4.33
CA THR A 101 13.56 11.15 -5.13
C THR A 101 14.96 11.06 -5.70
N ASN A 102 15.91 10.64 -4.88
CA ASN A 102 17.15 10.07 -5.38
C ASN A 102 16.74 8.75 -6.02
N SER A 103 16.36 8.81 -7.29
CA SER A 103 16.56 7.70 -8.21
C SER A 103 18.06 7.44 -8.30
N SER A 104 18.61 6.82 -7.24
CA SER A 104 19.94 6.24 -7.28
C SER A 104 19.82 4.97 -8.10
N ALA A 105 20.20 5.09 -9.37
CA ALA A 105 20.54 3.96 -10.20
C ALA A 105 21.44 3.01 -9.41
N THR A 106 21.07 1.73 -9.41
CA THR A 106 21.81 0.65 -8.79
C THR A 106 23.19 0.55 -9.43
N ASN A 107 24.21 1.18 -8.84
CA ASN A 107 25.59 0.86 -9.18
C ASN A 107 25.89 -0.51 -8.57
N THR A 108 25.91 -1.53 -9.43
CA THR A 108 26.35 -2.88 -9.16
C THR A 108 27.76 -2.84 -8.57
N SER A 109 27.88 -2.95 -7.24
CA SER A 109 29.17 -3.17 -6.59
C SER A 109 29.38 -4.67 -6.48
N THR A 110 30.24 -5.20 -7.34
CA THR A 110 30.72 -6.57 -7.27
C THR A 110 31.41 -6.80 -5.92
N LEU A 111 30.83 -7.66 -5.09
CA LEU A 111 31.42 -8.09 -3.83
C LEU A 111 32.62 -8.98 -4.15
N GLN A 112 33.83 -8.43 -4.13
CA GLN A 112 35.06 -9.22 -4.22
C GLN A 112 35.24 -9.97 -2.90
N ILE A 113 35.06 -11.28 -2.96
CA ILE A 113 35.33 -12.21 -1.87
C ILE A 113 36.86 -12.25 -1.68
N LEU A 114 37.36 -11.71 -0.58
CA LEU A 114 38.73 -11.95 -0.15
C LEU A 114 38.73 -13.21 0.73
N PRO A 115 39.53 -14.26 0.42
CA PRO A 115 39.59 -15.45 1.24
C PRO A 115 40.55 -15.22 2.39
N SER A 116 40.04 -14.85 3.56
CA SER A 116 40.79 -14.99 4.81
C SER A 116 40.30 -16.24 5.54
N LEU A 117 41.02 -17.35 5.29
CA LEU A 117 41.07 -18.49 6.19
C LEU A 117 41.50 -18.04 7.60
N PHE A 118 41.21 -18.93 8.56
CA PHE A 118 41.77 -19.06 9.92
C PHE A 118 41.07 -18.22 11.00
N LEU A 119 40.65 -18.75 12.16
CA LEU A 119 40.62 -20.09 12.75
C LEU A 119 39.92 -19.95 14.13
N ILE A 120 39.10 -20.93 14.53
CA ILE A 120 38.86 -21.44 15.91
C ILE A 120 38.59 -20.42 17.06
N LEU A 121 37.39 -20.49 17.65
CA LEU A 121 37.11 -21.30 18.85
C LEU A 121 35.63 -21.73 18.88
#